data_AF-A0A7W0VMW3-F1
#
_entry.id   AF-A0A7W0VMW3-F1
#
_cell.length_a   1.000
_cell.length_b   1.000
_cell.length_c   1.000
_cell.angle_alpha   90.00
_cell.angle_beta   90.00
_cell.angle_gamma   90.00
#
_symmetry.space_group_name_H-M   'P 1'
#
loop_
_entity.id
_entity.type
_entity.pdbx_description
1 polymer ?
#
loop_
_entity_poly.entity_id
_entity_poly.type
_entity_poly.pdbx_seq_one_letter_code
_entity_poly.pdbx_strand_id
1 'polypeptide(L)'
;MESPYREAPQMLLCPRCAEALDRVFGGVAVCVGCQGAWISQSALDVAFGNPRWPAGRNMWWHAALDCPECATEGTVTRMDARSADAIMVDLCPSHGVWLDHGELARLMKLEAGADELLALQRKVNAVPDPDGLAQRRLRWRTELDKRRRQTAEFRAWLEMAAQRKAAEAAEAERLRAIEDEKRRQVREAQAASAAEIARVAEEKRQAELARHQRLMKQRAEIAASMNVLVREREAARGHLASVESQFAQHEKALSEIDKELDAPKPNPK
;
A
#
# COMPACT_ATOMS: atom_id res chain seq x y z
N MET A 1 1.22 22.84 55.75
CA MET A 1 -0.14 23.12 56.26
C MET A 1 -0.61 24.39 55.57
N GLU A 2 -1.28 24.27 54.43
CA GLU A 2 -1.94 25.41 53.80
C GLU A 2 -3.08 25.86 54.71
N SER A 3 -3.17 27.17 54.96
CA SER A 3 -4.18 27.74 55.86
C SER A 3 -5.57 27.52 55.26
N PRO A 4 -6.45 26.71 55.89
CA PRO A 4 -7.69 26.25 55.27
C PRO A 4 -8.80 27.31 55.16
N TYR A 5 -8.50 28.61 55.29
CA TYR A 5 -9.51 29.61 55.62
C TYR A 5 -9.64 30.85 54.73
N ARG A 6 -8.87 31.00 53.65
CA ARG A 6 -9.18 32.01 52.62
C ARG A 6 -8.75 31.55 51.24
N GLU A 7 -9.56 30.69 50.62
CA GLU A 7 -9.56 30.65 49.16
C GLU A 7 -9.92 32.07 48.70
N ALA A 8 -9.03 32.69 47.91
CA ALA A 8 -9.34 33.98 47.33
C ALA A 8 -10.62 33.85 46.52
N PRO A 9 -11.55 34.83 46.59
CA PRO A 9 -12.78 34.77 45.81
C PRO A 9 -12.41 34.65 44.33
N GLN A 10 -12.81 33.54 43.72
CA GLN A 10 -12.62 33.27 42.31
C GLN A 10 -13.45 34.26 41.49
N MET A 11 -12.79 35.33 41.02
CA MET A 11 -13.37 36.31 40.11
C MET A 11 -13.46 35.70 38.72
N LEU A 12 -14.68 35.55 38.21
CA LEU A 12 -14.92 35.11 36.84
C LEU A 12 -14.83 36.31 35.90
N LEU A 13 -14.25 36.13 34.72
CA LEU A 13 -14.17 37.17 33.69
C LEU A 13 -15.14 36.86 32.55
N CYS A 14 -15.79 37.89 32.02
CA CYS A 14 -16.69 37.78 30.89
C CYS A 14 -15.92 37.37 29.64
N PRO A 15 -16.33 36.29 28.94
CA PRO A 15 -15.63 35.85 27.74
C PRO A 15 -15.79 36.79 26.53
N ARG A 16 -16.72 37.77 26.57
CA ARG A 16 -16.92 38.73 25.47
C ARG A 16 -16.16 40.03 25.63
N CYS A 17 -16.07 40.56 26.86
CA CYS A 17 -15.48 41.88 27.11
C CYS A 17 -14.38 41.88 28.19
N ALA A 18 -14.08 40.72 28.78
CA ALA A 18 -13.09 40.55 29.85
C ALA A 18 -13.36 41.31 31.16
N GLU A 19 -14.54 41.92 31.33
CA GLU A 19 -14.97 42.50 32.61
C GLU A 19 -15.27 41.43 33.66
N ALA A 20 -15.17 41.77 34.95
CA ALA A 20 -15.57 40.86 36.02
C ALA A 20 -17.07 40.57 35.97
N LEU A 21 -17.44 39.30 36.21
CA LEU A 21 -18.83 38.89 36.33
C LEU A 21 -19.34 39.06 37.77
N ASP A 22 -20.50 39.71 37.90
CA ASP A 22 -21.20 39.88 39.16
C ASP A 22 -22.03 38.64 39.47
N ARG A 23 -21.72 37.98 40.60
CA ARG A 23 -22.48 36.82 41.08
C ARG A 23 -23.81 37.31 41.66
N VAL A 24 -24.92 36.89 41.05
CA VAL A 24 -26.27 37.35 41.45
C VAL A 24 -26.92 36.36 42.43
N PHE A 25 -26.93 35.08 42.11
CA PHE A 25 -27.46 34.01 42.98
C PHE A 25 -27.00 32.63 42.52
N GLY A 26 -26.85 31.68 43.46
CA GLY A 26 -26.88 30.24 43.19
C GLY A 26 -26.19 29.70 41.93
N GLY A 27 -24.95 30.12 41.64
CA GLY A 27 -24.20 29.67 40.44
C GLY A 27 -24.49 30.47 39.15
N VAL A 28 -25.21 31.58 39.25
CA VAL A 28 -25.48 32.53 38.16
C VAL A 28 -24.65 33.79 38.35
N ALA A 29 -23.95 34.20 37.29
CA ALA A 29 -23.19 35.43 37.25
C ALA A 29 -23.51 36.22 35.97
N VAL A 30 -23.49 37.55 36.04
CA VAL A 30 -23.86 38.43 34.92
C VAL A 30 -22.74 39.43 34.63
N CYS A 31 -22.55 39.77 33.38
CA CYS A 31 -21.62 40.82 32.98
C CYS A 31 -22.34 42.17 32.93
N VAL A 32 -21.82 43.18 33.61
CA VAL A 32 -22.40 44.53 33.57
C VAL A 32 -22.20 45.25 32.24
N GLY A 33 -21.07 45.03 31.55
CA GLY A 33 -20.79 45.65 30.25
C GLY A 33 -21.65 45.10 29.11
N CYS A 34 -21.62 43.78 28.88
CA CYS A 34 -22.35 43.16 27.75
C CYS A 34 -23.72 42.58 28.11
N GLN A 35 -24.09 42.55 29.39
CA GLN A 35 -25.35 41.99 29.89
C GLN A 35 -25.56 40.50 29.58
N GLY A 36 -24.48 39.77 29.26
CA GLY A 36 -24.50 38.31 29.14
C GLY A 36 -24.51 37.63 30.51
N ALA A 37 -25.00 36.40 30.54
CA ALA A 37 -25.15 35.59 31.74
C ALA A 37 -24.37 34.28 31.65
N TRP A 38 -23.66 33.96 32.72
CA TRP A 38 -23.09 32.65 33.00
C TRP A 38 -24.00 31.89 33.95
N ILE A 39 -24.39 30.67 33.59
CA ILE A 39 -25.16 29.77 34.44
C ILE A 39 -24.36 28.49 34.64
N SER A 40 -23.94 28.25 35.88
CA SER A 40 -23.16 27.06 36.23
C SER A 40 -23.96 25.77 36.04
N GLN A 41 -23.25 24.65 35.93
CA GLN A 41 -23.82 23.33 35.76
C GLN A 41 -24.75 22.95 36.91
N SER A 42 -24.40 23.36 38.13
CA SER A 42 -25.24 23.14 39.32
C SER A 42 -26.53 23.95 39.25
N ALA A 43 -26.47 25.21 38.79
CA ALA A 43 -27.65 26.05 38.60
C ALA A 43 -28.57 25.48 37.49
N LEU A 44 -27.98 25.00 36.38
CA LEU A 44 -28.71 24.33 35.30
C LEU A 44 -29.42 23.06 35.76
N ASP A 45 -28.72 22.21 36.51
CA ASP A 45 -29.27 20.97 37.07
C ASP A 45 -30.50 21.24 37.95
N VAL A 46 -30.43 22.28 38.77
CA VAL A 46 -31.51 22.68 39.68
C VAL A 46 -32.67 23.30 38.89
N ALA A 47 -32.39 24.27 38.02
CA ALA A 47 -33.41 25.03 37.32
C ALA A 47 -34.16 24.25 36.24
N PHE A 48 -33.47 23.33 35.55
CA PHE A 48 -33.99 22.63 34.37
C PHE A 48 -33.99 21.11 34.50
N GLY A 49 -33.31 20.54 35.51
CA GLY A 49 -33.25 19.08 35.71
C GLY A 49 -32.50 18.33 34.61
N ASN A 50 -31.80 19.04 33.72
CA ASN A 50 -31.09 18.48 32.57
C ASN A 50 -29.69 19.08 32.48
N PRO A 51 -28.63 18.28 32.70
CA PRO A 51 -27.27 18.80 32.66
C PRO A 51 -26.83 19.25 31.27
N ARG A 52 -27.53 18.83 30.21
CA ARG A 52 -27.27 19.26 28.82
C ARG A 52 -28.21 20.36 28.36
N TRP A 53 -28.84 21.09 29.28
CA TRP A 53 -29.66 22.22 28.90
C TRP A 53 -28.78 23.41 28.45
N PRO A 54 -29.14 24.10 27.36
CA PRO A 54 -30.25 23.77 26.46
C PRO A 54 -29.86 22.65 25.47
N ALA A 55 -30.83 21.78 25.18
CA ALA A 55 -30.62 20.72 24.19
C ALA A 55 -30.56 21.35 22.79
N GLY A 56 -29.49 21.09 22.05
CA GLY A 56 -29.27 21.73 20.77
C GLY A 56 -28.28 20.99 19.87
N ARG A 57 -28.27 21.35 18.58
CA ARG A 57 -27.27 20.85 17.62
C ARG A 57 -25.96 21.61 17.82
N ASN A 58 -24.83 20.91 17.76
CA ASN A 58 -23.51 21.55 17.78
C ASN A 58 -23.33 22.39 16.50
N MET A 59 -22.92 23.64 16.66
CA MET A 59 -22.61 24.60 15.61
C MET A 59 -21.10 24.78 15.50
N TRP A 60 -20.42 23.80 14.91
CA TRP A 60 -18.96 23.74 14.80
C TRP A 60 -18.33 24.92 14.04
N TRP A 61 -19.12 25.71 13.31
CA TRP A 61 -18.65 26.89 12.57
C TRP A 61 -18.72 28.20 13.37
N HIS A 62 -19.34 28.20 14.54
CA HIS A 62 -19.39 29.40 15.39
C HIS A 62 -18.09 29.53 16.20
N ALA A 63 -17.63 30.78 16.37
CA ALA A 63 -16.47 31.06 17.19
C ALA A 63 -16.80 30.80 18.66
N ALA A 64 -16.34 29.66 19.16
CA ALA A 64 -16.47 29.27 20.56
C ALA A 64 -15.82 30.30 21.50
N LEU A 65 -16.57 30.71 22.53
CA LEU A 65 -16.06 31.50 23.64
C LEU A 65 -15.25 30.63 24.62
N ASP A 66 -14.32 31.24 25.36
CA ASP A 66 -13.58 30.54 26.42
C ASP A 66 -14.43 30.42 27.69
N CYS A 67 -14.36 29.28 28.38
CA CYS A 67 -15.13 29.08 29.60
C CYS A 67 -14.54 29.90 30.77
N PRO A 68 -15.36 30.72 31.47
CA PRO A 68 -14.87 31.57 32.56
C PRO A 68 -14.41 30.78 33.79
N GLU A 69 -15.04 29.62 34.06
CA GLU A 69 -14.64 28.75 35.18
C GLU A 69 -13.34 28.01 34.87
N CYS A 70 -13.22 27.39 33.70
CA CYS A 70 -11.96 26.74 33.28
C CYS A 70 -10.79 27.72 33.37
N ALA A 71 -10.97 28.95 32.87
CA ALA A 71 -9.93 29.97 32.88
C ALA A 71 -9.44 30.28 34.31
N THR A 72 -10.36 30.26 35.28
CA THR A 72 -10.04 30.45 36.70
C THR A 72 -9.31 29.25 37.30
N GLU A 73 -9.53 28.05 36.77
CA GLU A 73 -8.78 26.83 37.11
C GLU A 73 -7.42 26.74 36.40
N GLY A 74 -7.06 27.75 35.60
CA GLY A 74 -5.81 27.75 34.82
C GLY A 74 -5.86 26.87 33.56
N THR A 75 -7.05 26.45 33.13
CA THR A 75 -7.26 25.72 31.87
C THR A 75 -8.06 26.56 30.89
N VAL A 76 -7.70 26.56 29.60
CA VAL A 76 -8.50 27.28 28.59
C VAL A 76 -9.29 26.26 27.80
N THR A 77 -10.57 26.09 28.16
CA THR A 77 -11.50 25.23 27.42
C THR A 77 -12.44 26.09 26.61
N ARG A 78 -12.45 25.89 25.29
CA ARG A 78 -13.44 26.48 24.39
C ARG A 78 -14.80 25.81 24.57
N MET A 79 -15.85 26.62 24.66
CA MET A 79 -17.22 26.18 24.81
C MET A 79 -17.80 25.72 23.47
N ASP A 80 -18.60 24.67 23.48
CA ASP A 80 -19.29 24.20 22.27
C ASP A 80 -20.48 25.13 21.96
N ALA A 81 -20.46 25.79 20.81
CA ALA A 81 -21.62 26.52 20.34
C ALA A 81 -22.78 25.56 20.02
N ARG A 82 -23.99 25.85 20.49
CA ARG A 82 -25.18 25.03 20.27
C ARG A 82 -26.37 25.87 19.85
N SER A 83 -27.12 25.37 18.86
CA SER A 83 -28.42 25.93 18.48
C SER A 83 -29.55 25.25 19.26
N ALA A 84 -30.26 26.00 20.10
CA ALA A 84 -31.48 25.57 20.77
C ALA A 84 -32.63 26.55 20.47
N ASP A 85 -33.74 26.08 19.88
CA ASP A 85 -34.90 26.91 19.51
C ASP A 85 -34.53 28.24 18.77
N ALA A 86 -33.60 28.17 17.82
CA ALA A 86 -33.06 29.30 17.05
C ALA A 86 -32.27 30.35 17.87
N ILE A 87 -31.80 29.95 19.05
CA ILE A 87 -30.90 30.72 19.92
C ILE A 87 -29.57 29.98 19.93
N MET A 88 -28.49 30.74 19.90
CA MET A 88 -27.16 30.19 19.97
C MET A 88 -26.67 30.30 21.41
N VAL A 89 -26.09 29.25 21.96
CA VAL A 89 -25.49 29.30 23.29
C VAL A 89 -24.10 28.70 23.26
N ASP A 90 -23.23 29.14 24.16
CA ASP A 90 -21.90 28.57 24.32
C ASP A 90 -21.89 27.67 25.55
N LEU A 91 -21.76 26.35 25.34
CA LEU A 91 -21.83 25.35 26.40
C LEU A 91 -20.44 24.81 26.76
N CYS A 92 -20.02 25.00 28.00
CA CYS A 92 -18.89 24.26 28.56
C CYS A 92 -19.32 22.83 28.93
N PRO A 93 -18.61 21.77 28.51
CA PRO A 93 -18.97 20.40 28.82
C PRO A 93 -18.96 20.03 30.33
N SER A 94 -18.27 20.80 31.17
CA SER A 94 -18.11 20.54 32.60
C SER A 94 -18.77 21.58 33.50
N HIS A 95 -18.70 22.87 33.14
CA HIS A 95 -18.94 23.95 34.09
C HIS A 95 -20.26 24.69 33.95
N GLY A 96 -20.84 24.81 32.75
CA GLY A 96 -22.05 25.61 32.57
C GLY A 96 -22.28 26.11 31.15
N VAL A 97 -23.19 27.08 31.03
CA VAL A 97 -23.56 27.71 29.76
C VAL A 97 -23.42 29.22 29.84
N TRP A 98 -22.91 29.81 28.76
CA TRP A 98 -22.93 31.25 28.53
C TRP A 98 -24.08 31.61 27.58
N LEU A 99 -24.77 32.70 27.92
CA LEU A 99 -25.91 33.25 27.21
C LEU A 99 -25.66 34.74 26.98
N ASP A 100 -25.92 35.22 25.77
CA ASP A 100 -25.93 36.64 25.51
C ASP A 100 -27.19 37.31 26.04
N HIS A 101 -27.16 38.64 26.04
CA HIS A 101 -28.27 39.46 26.49
C HIS A 101 -29.59 39.08 25.79
N GLY A 102 -30.62 38.76 26.60
CA GLY A 102 -31.96 38.42 26.12
C GLY A 102 -32.11 36.99 25.56
N GLU A 103 -31.03 36.20 25.47
CA GLU A 103 -31.11 34.81 25.02
C GLU A 103 -31.78 33.90 26.06
N LEU A 104 -31.57 34.19 27.35
CA LEU A 104 -32.20 33.46 28.45
C LEU A 104 -33.72 33.60 28.41
N ALA A 105 -34.25 34.82 28.23
CA ALA A 105 -35.67 35.08 28.06
C ALA A 105 -36.26 34.29 26.90
N ARG A 106 -35.58 34.28 25.75
CA ARG A 106 -36.01 33.55 24.56
C ARG A 106 -36.02 32.03 24.79
N LEU A 107 -35.01 31.47 25.46
CA LEU A 107 -34.94 30.04 25.78
C LEU A 107 -36.02 29.63 26.78
N MET A 108 -36.32 30.50 27.74
CA MET A 108 -37.36 30.30 28.74
C MET A 108 -38.76 30.64 28.22
N LYS A 109 -38.88 31.12 26.98
CA LYS A 109 -40.13 31.55 26.33
C LYS A 109 -40.89 32.59 27.15
N LEU A 110 -40.15 33.53 27.74
CA LEU A 110 -40.72 34.65 28.48
C LEU A 110 -41.21 35.73 27.50
N GLU A 111 -42.18 36.52 27.94
CA GLU A 111 -42.63 37.70 27.19
C GLU A 111 -41.51 38.75 27.13
N ALA A 112 -41.51 39.55 26.06
CA ALA A 112 -40.52 40.61 25.89
C ALA A 112 -40.61 41.62 27.05
N GLY A 113 -39.47 41.91 27.69
CA GLY A 113 -39.40 42.79 28.86
C GLY A 113 -39.66 42.11 30.21
N ALA A 114 -39.96 40.81 30.22
CA ALA A 114 -39.96 40.04 31.46
C ALA A 114 -38.54 39.96 32.06
N ASP A 115 -38.46 40.03 33.39
CA ASP A 115 -37.19 39.87 34.12
C ASP A 115 -36.73 38.41 34.07
N GLU A 116 -35.82 38.11 33.14
CA GLU A 116 -35.27 36.79 32.89
C GLU A 116 -34.46 36.24 34.06
N LEU A 117 -33.74 37.11 34.79
CA LEU A 117 -32.95 36.72 35.95
C LEU A 117 -33.86 36.35 37.12
N LEU A 118 -34.93 37.10 37.36
CA LEU A 118 -35.91 36.75 38.39
C LEU A 118 -36.64 35.44 38.06
N ALA A 119 -36.98 35.22 36.79
CA ALA A 119 -37.60 33.98 36.35
C ALA A 119 -36.67 32.77 36.56
N LEU A 120 -35.38 32.92 36.22
CA LEU A 120 -34.35 31.90 36.49
C LEU A 120 -34.15 31.70 37.99
N GLN A 121 -34.09 32.76 38.78
CA GLN A 121 -33.94 32.70 40.23
C GLN A 121 -35.05 31.88 40.88
N ARG A 122 -36.31 32.07 40.44
CA ARG A 122 -37.43 31.25 40.92
C ARG A 122 -37.24 29.76 40.64
N LYS A 123 -36.67 29.41 39.48
CA LYS A 123 -36.35 28.02 39.13
C LYS A 123 -35.18 27.47 39.95
N VAL A 124 -34.13 28.27 40.17
CA VAL A 124 -32.97 27.87 40.97
C VAL A 124 -33.33 27.73 42.46
N ASN A 125 -34.18 28.62 42.98
CA ASN A 125 -34.60 28.59 44.38
C ASN A 125 -35.75 27.61 44.65
N ALA A 126 -36.40 27.08 43.61
CA ALA A 126 -37.37 26.02 43.77
C ALA A 126 -36.64 24.81 44.38
N VAL A 127 -36.90 24.52 45.66
CA VAL A 127 -36.27 23.41 46.39
C VAL A 127 -36.49 22.14 45.56
N PRO A 128 -35.44 21.62 44.91
CA PRO A 128 -35.60 20.40 44.15
C PRO A 128 -35.81 19.30 45.17
N ASP A 129 -36.75 18.39 44.89
CA ASP A 129 -36.77 17.11 45.58
C ASP A 129 -35.38 16.45 45.44
N PRO A 130 -34.61 16.31 46.55
CA PRO A 130 -33.25 15.82 46.49
C PRO A 130 -33.20 14.39 45.96
N ASP A 131 -34.22 13.58 46.26
CA ASP A 131 -34.34 12.22 45.77
C ASP A 131 -34.59 12.20 44.26
N GLY A 132 -35.46 13.08 43.76
CA GLY A 132 -35.69 13.28 42.33
C GLY A 132 -34.43 13.65 41.55
N LEU A 133 -33.59 14.54 42.10
CA LEU A 133 -32.30 14.89 41.49
C LEU A 133 -31.31 13.70 41.49
N ALA A 134 -31.20 13.00 42.61
CA ALA A 134 -30.33 11.84 42.73
C ALA A 134 -30.72 10.74 41.73
N GLN A 135 -32.03 10.44 41.60
CA GLN A 135 -32.54 9.48 40.63
C GLN A 135 -32.28 9.90 39.18
N ARG A 136 -32.39 11.20 38.86
CA ARG A 136 -32.06 11.71 37.52
C ARG A 136 -30.56 11.52 37.21
N ARG A 137 -29.68 11.87 38.15
CA ARG A 137 -28.22 11.67 38.02
C ARG A 137 -27.85 10.20 37.86
N LEU A 138 -28.50 9.31 38.60
CA LEU A 138 -28.29 7.87 38.47
C LEU A 138 -28.71 7.37 37.09
N ARG A 139 -29.93 7.71 36.63
CA ARG A 139 -30.41 7.38 35.28
C ARG A 139 -29.46 7.87 34.20
N TRP A 140 -28.96 9.09 34.35
CA TRP A 140 -27.99 9.66 33.43
C TRP A 140 -26.68 8.87 33.39
N ARG A 141 -26.10 8.54 34.54
CA ARG A 141 -24.89 7.72 34.63
C ARG A 141 -25.08 6.37 33.95
N THR A 142 -26.20 5.70 34.21
CA THR A 142 -26.50 4.40 33.57
C THR A 142 -26.62 4.49 32.04
N GLU A 143 -27.23 5.56 31.52
CA GLU A 143 -27.34 5.79 30.08
C GLU A 143 -25.98 6.11 29.44
N LEU A 144 -25.13 6.90 30.11
CA LEU A 144 -23.76 7.14 29.66
C LEU A 144 -22.92 5.87 29.63
N ASP A 145 -23.00 5.04 30.67
CA ASP A 145 -22.26 3.78 30.72
C ASP A 145 -22.72 2.81 29.64
N LYS A 146 -24.04 2.75 29.37
CA LYS A 146 -24.58 2.00 28.24
C LYS A 146 -23.98 2.45 26.91
N ARG A 147 -23.94 3.76 26.64
CA ARG A 147 -23.34 4.31 25.40
C ARG A 147 -21.84 4.04 25.31
N ARG A 148 -21.12 4.12 26.43
CA ARG A 148 -19.69 3.79 26.49
C ARG A 148 -19.45 2.32 26.15
N ARG A 149 -20.25 1.39 26.70
CA ARG A 149 -20.20 -0.04 26.35
C ARG A 149 -20.47 -0.27 24.87
N GLN A 150 -21.55 0.31 24.32
CA GLN A 150 -21.88 0.19 22.91
C GLN A 150 -20.75 0.72 22.00
N THR A 151 -20.12 1.83 22.37
CA THR A 151 -18.98 2.39 21.62
C THR A 151 -17.77 1.47 21.69
N ALA A 152 -17.48 0.88 22.85
CA ALA A 152 -16.39 -0.08 23.03
C ALA A 152 -16.64 -1.38 22.24
N GLU A 153 -17.85 -1.93 22.29
CA GLU A 153 -18.27 -3.10 21.51
C GLU A 153 -18.12 -2.86 20.00
N PHE A 154 -18.57 -1.69 19.52
CA PHE A 154 -18.42 -1.31 18.11
C PHE A 154 -16.95 -1.19 17.69
N ARG A 155 -16.10 -0.60 18.53
CA ARG A 155 -14.65 -0.53 18.28
C ARG A 155 -14.01 -1.91 18.23
N ALA A 156 -14.34 -2.79 19.17
CA ALA A 156 -13.85 -4.16 19.18
C ALA A 156 -14.31 -4.93 17.92
N TRP A 157 -15.55 -4.73 17.48
CA TRP A 157 -16.04 -5.31 16.24
C TRP A 157 -15.26 -4.83 15.00
N LEU A 158 -14.96 -3.53 14.91
CA LEU A 158 -14.14 -2.98 13.84
C LEU A 158 -12.72 -3.56 13.84
N GLU A 159 -12.11 -3.71 15.02
CA GLU A 159 -10.79 -4.31 15.18
C GLU A 159 -10.78 -5.77 14.72
N MET A 160 -11.77 -6.58 15.13
CA MET A 160 -11.92 -7.96 14.67
C MET A 160 -12.17 -8.05 13.15
N ALA A 161 -12.92 -7.12 12.56
CA ALA A 161 -13.11 -7.06 11.11
C ALA A 161 -11.80 -6.74 10.38
N ALA A 162 -11.01 -5.79 10.89
CA ALA A 162 -9.70 -5.45 10.35
C ALA A 162 -8.72 -6.63 10.44
N GLN A 163 -8.68 -7.33 11.59
CA GLN A 163 -7.85 -8.53 11.79
C GLN A 163 -8.22 -9.65 10.81
N ARG A 164 -9.52 -9.91 10.58
CA ARG A 164 -9.97 -10.89 9.57
C ARG A 164 -9.51 -10.53 8.17
N LYS A 165 -9.69 -9.28 7.75
CA LYS A 165 -9.24 -8.80 6.44
C LYS A 165 -7.72 -8.90 6.29
N ALA A 166 -6.96 -8.64 7.36
CA ALA A 166 -5.50 -8.80 7.36
C ALA A 166 -5.09 -10.28 7.24
N ALA A 167 -5.78 -11.19 7.93
CA ALA A 167 -5.54 -12.62 7.82
C ALA A 167 -5.84 -13.16 6.42
N GLU A 168 -6.96 -12.76 5.82
CA GLU A 168 -7.33 -13.11 4.43
C GLU A 168 -6.28 -12.59 3.43
N ALA A 169 -5.79 -11.36 3.60
CA ALA A 169 -4.72 -10.80 2.77
C ALA A 169 -3.40 -11.58 2.91
N ALA A 170 -3.01 -11.94 4.13
CA ALA A 170 -1.81 -12.74 4.38
C ALA A 170 -1.92 -14.15 3.78
N GLU A 171 -3.09 -14.78 3.84
CA GLU A 171 -3.33 -16.08 3.19
C GLU A 171 -3.24 -15.96 1.66
N ALA A 172 -3.84 -14.93 1.07
CA ALA A 172 -3.76 -14.67 -0.36
C ALA A 172 -2.32 -14.44 -0.84
N GLU A 173 -1.50 -13.73 -0.05
CA GLU A 173 -0.08 -13.52 -0.34
C GLU A 173 0.72 -14.84 -0.29
N ARG A 174 0.46 -15.69 0.71
CA ARG A 174 1.07 -17.02 0.79
C ARG A 174 0.74 -17.88 -0.42
N LEU A 175 -0.52 -17.86 -0.88
CA LEU A 175 -0.94 -18.61 -2.07
C LEU A 175 -0.24 -18.11 -3.34
N ARG A 176 -0.09 -16.78 -3.50
CA ARG A 176 0.67 -16.21 -4.62
C ARG A 176 2.14 -16.64 -4.59
N ALA A 177 2.78 -16.63 -3.43
CA ALA A 177 4.16 -17.09 -3.29
C ALA A 177 4.33 -18.57 -3.69
N ILE A 178 3.38 -19.43 -3.31
CA ILE A 178 3.37 -20.85 -3.72
C ILE A 178 3.20 -20.98 -5.24
N GLU A 179 2.34 -20.18 -5.85
CA GLU A 179 2.13 -20.20 -7.30
C GLU A 179 3.37 -19.71 -8.06
N ASP A 180 4.02 -18.64 -7.60
CA ASP A 180 5.24 -18.10 -8.19
C ASP A 180 6.40 -19.09 -8.10
N GLU A 181 6.51 -19.79 -6.97
CA GLU A 181 7.46 -20.90 -6.78
C GLU A 181 7.22 -22.01 -7.79
N LYS A 182 5.97 -22.46 -7.95
CA LYS A 182 5.60 -23.45 -8.98
C LYS A 182 5.94 -22.98 -10.39
N ARG A 183 5.66 -21.72 -10.71
CA ARG A 183 6.02 -21.11 -12.00
C ARG A 183 7.54 -21.06 -12.21
N ARG A 184 8.32 -20.85 -11.16
CA ARG A 184 9.79 -20.91 -11.23
C ARG A 184 10.27 -22.33 -11.52
N GLN A 185 9.77 -23.32 -10.79
CA GLN A 185 10.10 -24.74 -10.99
C GLN A 185 9.75 -25.22 -12.41
N VAL A 186 8.59 -24.82 -12.94
CA VAL A 186 8.21 -25.14 -14.33
C VAL A 186 9.20 -24.52 -15.33
N ARG A 187 9.59 -23.26 -15.14
CA ARG A 187 10.57 -22.59 -16.02
C ARG A 187 11.95 -23.26 -15.96
N GLU A 188 12.41 -23.63 -14.77
CA GLU A 188 13.67 -24.35 -14.58
C GLU A 188 13.65 -25.73 -15.25
N ALA A 189 12.55 -26.48 -15.10
CA ALA A 189 12.37 -27.77 -15.77
C ALA A 189 12.34 -27.63 -17.31
N GLN A 190 11.66 -26.61 -17.83
CA GLN A 190 11.64 -26.30 -19.26
C GLN A 190 13.03 -25.92 -19.78
N ALA A 191 13.77 -25.09 -19.03
CA ALA A 191 15.13 -24.72 -19.39
C ALA A 191 16.08 -25.92 -19.39
N ALA A 192 15.98 -26.81 -18.39
CA ALA A 192 16.75 -28.05 -18.33
C ALA A 192 16.43 -28.98 -19.52
N SER A 193 15.15 -29.14 -19.84
CA SER A 193 14.73 -29.93 -21.01
C SER A 193 15.26 -29.32 -22.33
N ALA A 194 15.19 -28.00 -22.49
CA ALA A 194 15.72 -27.31 -23.67
C ALA A 194 17.25 -27.46 -23.79
N ALA A 195 17.99 -27.39 -22.68
CA ALA A 195 19.43 -27.60 -22.65
C ALA A 195 19.81 -29.03 -23.05
N GLU A 196 19.05 -30.03 -22.60
CA GLU A 196 19.27 -31.42 -23.00
C GLU A 196 19.00 -31.63 -24.50
N ILE A 197 17.91 -31.07 -25.03
CA ILE A 197 17.62 -31.11 -26.48
C ILE A 197 18.76 -30.45 -27.27
N ALA A 198 19.27 -29.31 -26.82
CA ALA A 198 20.38 -28.62 -27.46
C ALA A 198 21.67 -29.45 -27.45
N ARG A 199 21.98 -30.13 -26.34
CA ARG A 199 23.14 -31.03 -26.23
C ARG A 199 23.05 -32.18 -27.23
N VAL A 200 21.90 -32.87 -27.27
CA VAL A 200 21.66 -33.97 -28.22
C VAL A 200 21.76 -33.48 -29.68
N ALA A 201 21.25 -32.28 -29.97
CA ALA A 201 21.34 -31.69 -31.30
C ALA A 201 22.80 -31.39 -31.70
N GLU A 202 23.61 -30.89 -30.77
CA GLU A 202 25.03 -30.61 -31.01
C GLU A 202 25.85 -31.89 -31.20
N GLU A 203 25.63 -32.92 -30.37
CA GLU A 203 26.24 -34.24 -30.56
C GLU A 203 25.93 -34.83 -31.94
N LYS A 204 24.67 -34.69 -32.39
CA LYS A 204 24.26 -35.11 -33.74
C LYS A 204 25.00 -34.34 -34.83
N ARG A 205 25.12 -33.01 -34.72
CA ARG A 205 25.89 -32.18 -35.67
C ARG A 205 27.36 -32.60 -35.73
N GLN A 206 27.97 -32.85 -34.58
CA GLN A 206 29.37 -33.31 -34.50
C GLN A 206 29.53 -34.68 -35.15
N ALA A 207 28.59 -35.61 -34.93
CA ALA A 207 28.59 -36.93 -35.57
C ALA A 207 28.45 -36.83 -37.09
N GLU A 208 27.58 -35.94 -37.60
CA GLU A 208 27.41 -35.67 -39.03
C GLU A 208 28.68 -35.07 -39.64
N LEU A 209 29.30 -34.09 -38.97
CA LEU A 209 30.55 -33.49 -39.40
C LEU A 209 31.68 -34.53 -39.47
N ALA A 210 31.82 -35.38 -38.44
CA ALA A 210 32.79 -36.46 -38.42
C ALA A 210 32.54 -37.48 -39.55
N ARG A 211 31.27 -37.79 -39.84
CA ARG A 211 30.90 -38.64 -40.99
C ARG A 211 31.32 -37.98 -42.31
N HIS A 212 31.06 -36.69 -42.49
CA HIS A 212 31.45 -35.94 -43.67
C HIS A 212 32.98 -35.91 -43.86
N GLN A 213 33.74 -35.67 -42.78
CA GLN A 213 35.20 -35.69 -42.81
C GLN A 213 35.75 -37.07 -43.23
N ARG A 214 35.17 -38.16 -42.69
CA ARG A 214 35.54 -39.53 -43.11
C ARG A 214 35.29 -39.77 -44.59
N LEU A 215 34.13 -39.33 -45.12
CA LEU A 215 33.82 -39.46 -46.54
C LEU A 215 34.78 -38.65 -47.42
N MET A 216 35.14 -37.43 -47.00
CA MET A 216 36.12 -36.60 -47.73
C MET A 216 37.50 -37.25 -47.76
N LYS A 217 37.94 -37.84 -46.63
CA LYS A 217 39.19 -38.60 -46.56
C LYS A 217 39.17 -39.82 -47.49
N GLN A 218 38.10 -40.62 -47.47
CA GLN A 218 37.93 -41.76 -48.37
C GLN A 218 37.96 -41.33 -49.84
N ARG A 219 37.30 -40.22 -50.19
CA ARG A 219 37.35 -39.67 -51.56
C ARG A 219 38.78 -39.27 -51.97
N ALA A 220 39.53 -38.66 -51.06
CA ALA A 220 40.93 -38.30 -51.32
C ALA A 220 41.82 -39.53 -51.51
N GLU A 221 41.64 -40.57 -50.70
CA GLU A 221 42.35 -41.85 -50.82
C GLU A 221 42.03 -42.55 -52.15
N ILE A 222 40.75 -42.61 -52.54
CA ILE A 222 40.33 -43.17 -53.84
C ILE A 222 40.95 -42.37 -54.98
N ALA A 223 40.90 -41.03 -54.93
CA ALA A 223 41.51 -40.18 -55.95
C ALA A 223 43.03 -40.39 -56.05
N ALA A 224 43.72 -40.53 -54.91
CA ALA A 224 45.15 -40.86 -54.88
C ALA A 224 45.43 -42.22 -55.52
N SER A 225 44.67 -43.26 -55.18
CA SER A 225 44.77 -44.58 -55.80
C SER A 225 44.50 -44.54 -57.31
N MET A 226 43.49 -43.78 -57.75
CA MET A 226 43.23 -43.58 -59.18
C MET A 226 44.39 -42.90 -59.89
N ASN A 227 45.02 -41.89 -59.28
CA ASN A 227 46.19 -41.22 -59.86
C ASN A 227 47.39 -42.16 -59.99
N VAL A 228 47.60 -43.08 -59.04
CA VAL A 228 48.63 -44.12 -59.13
C VAL A 228 48.35 -45.03 -60.33
N LEU A 229 47.12 -45.54 -60.46
CA LEU A 229 46.72 -46.40 -61.58
C LEU A 229 46.86 -45.70 -62.94
N VAL A 230 46.54 -44.40 -63.01
CA VAL A 230 46.75 -43.59 -64.22
C VAL A 230 48.23 -43.53 -64.58
N ARG A 231 49.11 -43.25 -63.60
CA ARG A 231 50.57 -43.21 -63.81
C ARG A 231 51.13 -44.57 -64.23
N GLU A 232 50.69 -45.66 -63.61
CA GLU A 232 51.08 -47.03 -63.99
C GLU A 232 50.65 -47.36 -65.42
N ARG A 233 49.42 -46.97 -65.80
CA ARG A 233 48.92 -47.13 -67.17
C ARG A 233 49.74 -46.32 -68.17
N GLU A 234 50.09 -45.08 -67.84
CA GLU A 234 50.96 -44.24 -68.67
C GLU A 234 52.36 -44.83 -68.81
N ALA A 235 52.95 -45.33 -67.72
CA ALA A 235 54.23 -46.03 -67.72
C ALA A 235 54.19 -47.31 -68.57
N ALA A 236 53.12 -48.11 -68.43
CA ALA A 236 52.90 -49.32 -69.24
C ALA A 236 52.73 -48.98 -70.74
N ARG A 237 52.00 -47.90 -71.07
CA ARG A 237 51.93 -47.38 -72.44
C ARG A 237 53.29 -46.94 -72.97
N GLY A 238 54.07 -46.23 -72.16
CA GLY A 238 55.44 -45.83 -72.49
C GLY A 238 56.35 -47.05 -72.75
N HIS A 239 56.23 -48.09 -71.92
CA HIS A 239 56.96 -49.35 -72.09
C HIS A 239 56.52 -50.07 -73.37
N LEU A 240 55.21 -50.15 -73.65
CA LEU A 240 54.69 -50.74 -74.88
C LEU A 240 55.24 -50.01 -76.11
N ALA A 241 55.20 -48.68 -76.13
CA ALA A 241 55.75 -47.87 -77.22
C ALA A 241 57.27 -48.08 -77.39
N SER A 242 58.01 -48.28 -76.29
CA SER A 242 59.43 -48.64 -76.34
C SER A 242 59.66 -50.03 -76.95
N VAL A 243 58.83 -51.02 -76.59
CA VAL A 243 58.89 -52.37 -77.16
C VAL A 243 58.54 -52.35 -78.65
N GLU A 244 57.48 -51.65 -79.05
CA GLU A 244 57.11 -51.45 -80.46
C GLU A 244 58.25 -50.81 -81.26
N SER A 245 58.94 -49.82 -80.68
CA SER A 245 60.13 -49.19 -81.29
C SER A 245 61.29 -50.18 -81.46
N GLN A 246 61.57 -51.02 -80.44
CA GLN A 246 62.59 -52.07 -80.54
C GLN A 246 62.24 -53.13 -81.60
N PHE A 247 60.97 -53.54 -81.67
CA PHE A 247 60.50 -54.44 -82.72
C PHE A 247 60.69 -53.83 -84.11
N ALA A 248 60.32 -52.55 -84.30
CA ALA A 248 60.53 -51.86 -85.57
C ALA A 248 62.03 -51.73 -85.93
N GLN A 249 62.92 -51.53 -84.95
CA GLN A 249 64.36 -51.56 -85.16
C GLN A 249 64.86 -52.95 -85.57
N HIS A 250 64.38 -54.00 -84.90
CA HIS A 250 64.71 -55.39 -85.26
C HIS A 250 64.20 -55.77 -86.65
N GLU A 251 62.98 -55.37 -87.00
CA GLU A 251 62.38 -55.61 -88.31
C GLU A 251 63.18 -54.89 -89.42
N LYS A 252 63.61 -53.65 -89.16
CA LYS A 252 64.52 -52.93 -90.05
C LYS A 252 65.88 -53.63 -90.19
N ALA A 253 66.46 -54.10 -89.08
CA ALA A 253 67.72 -54.83 -89.09
C ALA A 253 67.61 -56.16 -89.86
N LEU A 254 66.51 -56.89 -89.69
CA LEU A 254 66.22 -58.11 -90.48
C LEU A 254 66.08 -57.80 -91.98
N SER A 255 65.40 -56.70 -92.33
CA SER A 255 65.33 -56.23 -93.73
C SER A 255 66.70 -55.86 -94.31
N GLU A 256 67.61 -55.33 -93.50
CA GLU A 256 69.00 -55.03 -93.92
C GLU A 256 69.82 -56.32 -94.10
N ILE A 257 69.64 -57.32 -93.24
CA ILE A 257 70.27 -58.65 -93.39
C ILE A 257 69.77 -59.37 -94.65
N ASP A 258 68.47 -59.32 -94.94
CA ASP A 258 67.91 -59.89 -96.19
C ASP A 258 68.51 -59.20 -97.43
N LYS A 259 68.74 -57.88 -97.38
CA LYS A 259 69.43 -57.15 -98.46
C LYS A 259 70.90 -57.53 -98.60
N GLU A 260 71.58 -57.91 -97.52
CA GLU A 260 72.96 -58.44 -97.57
C GLU A 260 73.01 -59.86 -98.11
N LEU A 261 71.98 -60.69 -97.87
CA LEU A 261 71.90 -62.05 -98.41
C LEU A 261 71.58 -62.08 -99.92
N ASP A 262 70.87 -61.07 -100.43
CA ASP A 262 70.64 -60.84 -101.86
C ASP A 262 71.76 -60.06 -102.57
N ALA A 263 72.82 -59.67 -101.85
CA ALA A 263 73.97 -59.01 -102.44
C ALA A 263 74.78 -59.99 -103.32
N PRO A 264 75.05 -59.68 -104.60
CA PRO A 264 75.80 -60.54 -105.49
C PRO A 264 77.21 -60.77 -104.95
N LYS A 265 77.58 -62.05 -104.75
CA LYS A 265 78.90 -62.45 -104.28
C LYS A 265 79.99 -61.72 -105.08
N PRO A 266 80.92 -61.00 -104.43
CA PRO A 266 82.05 -60.42 -105.13
C PRO A 266 82.89 -61.56 -105.68
N ASN A 267 83.09 -61.56 -106.99
CA ASN A 267 83.91 -62.49 -107.75
C ASN A 267 85.40 -62.21 -107.46
N PRO A 268 86.14 -63.07 -106.76
CA PRO A 268 87.58 -62.95 -106.63
C PRO A 268 88.25 -64.01 -107.51
N LYS A 269 89.21 -63.52 -108.28
CA LYS A 269 90.16 -64.26 -109.11
C LYS A 269 90.79 -65.46 -108.42
#